data_AF-A0A817MIG0-F1
#
_entry.id   AF-A0A817MIG0-F1
#
_cell.length_a   1.000
_cell.length_b   1.000
_cell.length_c   1.000
_cell.angle_alpha   90.00
_cell.angle_beta   90.00
_cell.angle_gamma   90.00
#
_symmetry.space_group_name_H-M   'P 1'
#
loop_
_entity.id
_entity.type
_entity.pdbx_description
1 polymer ?
#
loop_
_entity_poly.entity_id
_entity_poly.type
_entity_poly.pdbx_seq_one_letter_code
_entity_poly.pdbx_strand_id
1 'polypeptide(L)'
;MQLLILADCRQKQKKDYNVLFGFKYDPVTKTLTSGVSPEGIDFLDCLLTFDHRTRPTAEEALSHPFLKTFHNPMDEPTKEFLVDEHQAKVYSTAEWKSIIWQMIEEFVPPSWINDEDDIADD
;
A
#
# COMPACT_ATOMS: atom_id res chain seq x y z
N MET A 1 31.07 5.74 -2.72
CA MET A 1 30.99 4.45 -1.99
C MET A 1 29.54 4.25 -1.61
N GLN A 2 28.80 3.52 -2.45
CA GLN A 2 27.36 3.29 -2.33
C GLN A 2 27.07 2.41 -1.11
N LEU A 3 26.35 2.94 -0.14
CA LEU A 3 25.58 2.16 0.82
C LEU A 3 24.13 2.60 0.70
N LEU A 4 23.50 2.13 -0.39
CA LEU A 4 22.06 2.11 -0.52
C LEU A 4 21.55 1.03 0.43
N ILE A 5 21.10 1.43 1.61
CA ILE A 5 20.18 0.63 2.42
C ILE A 5 18.85 0.73 1.67
N LEU A 6 18.71 -0.02 0.58
CA LEU A 6 17.40 -0.30 -0.01
C LEU A 6 16.67 -1.16 1.01
N ALA A 7 15.42 -0.78 1.30
CA ALA A 7 14.53 -1.49 2.21
C ALA A 7 14.32 -2.93 1.74
N ASP A 8 15.23 -3.81 2.12
CA ASP A 8 15.21 -5.21 1.72
C ASP A 8 14.28 -5.95 2.66
N CYS A 9 13.15 -6.41 2.12
CA CYS A 9 12.16 -7.22 2.84
C CYS A 9 12.79 -8.43 3.55
N ARG A 10 13.96 -8.89 3.08
CA ARG A 10 14.72 -10.01 3.66
C ARG A 10 15.43 -9.68 4.97
N GLN A 11 15.65 -8.39 5.28
CA GLN A 11 16.35 -7.99 6.50
C GLN A 11 15.45 -8.01 7.74
N LYS A 12 14.13 -8.15 7.56
CA LYS A 12 13.18 -8.26 8.67
C LYS A 12 13.26 -9.66 9.30
N GLN A 13 13.31 -9.72 10.63
CA GLN A 13 13.38 -10.97 11.37
C GLN A 13 12.13 -11.83 11.13
N LYS A 14 12.28 -12.96 10.45
CA LYS A 14 11.20 -13.91 10.18
C LYS A 14 11.08 -14.92 11.33
N LYS A 15 9.85 -15.18 11.80
CA LYS A 15 9.62 -16.34 12.65
C LYS A 15 9.75 -17.62 11.82
N ASP A 16 10.28 -18.68 12.43
CA ASP A 16 10.35 -19.97 11.76
C ASP A 16 9.00 -20.70 11.85
N TYR A 17 8.13 -20.39 10.89
CA TYR A 17 6.80 -20.97 10.79
C TYR A 17 6.81 -22.46 10.41
N ASN A 18 7.92 -22.97 9.86
CA ASN A 18 8.03 -24.40 9.56
C ASN A 18 8.03 -25.23 10.86
N VAL A 19 8.60 -24.70 11.93
CA VAL A 19 8.62 -25.34 13.26
C VAL A 19 7.26 -25.26 13.95
N LEU A 20 6.52 -24.16 13.75
CA LEU A 20 5.21 -23.94 14.36
C LEU A 20 4.07 -24.71 13.70
N PHE A 21 4.09 -24.81 12.36
CA PHE A 21 2.96 -25.34 11.60
C PHE A 21 3.29 -26.59 10.76
N GLY A 22 4.56 -27.00 10.67
CA GLY A 22 4.96 -28.18 9.89
C GLY A 22 4.80 -28.04 8.37
N PHE A 23 4.34 -26.88 7.87
CA PHE A 23 4.26 -26.58 6.45
C PHE A 23 5.58 -25.95 5.97
N LYS A 24 6.09 -26.43 4.83
CA LYS A 24 7.16 -25.73 4.11
C LYS A 24 6.55 -24.62 3.28
N TYR A 25 7.00 -23.38 3.51
CA TYR A 25 6.71 -22.27 2.59
C TYR A 25 7.38 -22.56 1.24
N ASP A 26 6.60 -22.56 0.17
CA ASP A 26 7.12 -22.60 -1.19
C ASP A 26 7.12 -21.18 -1.77
N PRO A 27 8.30 -20.57 -2.01
CA PRO A 27 8.35 -19.23 -2.58
C PRO A 27 7.74 -19.18 -3.97
N VAL A 28 7.22 -18.00 -4.33
CA VAL A 28 6.56 -17.72 -5.62
C VAL A 28 7.47 -18.04 -6.82
N THR A 29 8.79 -18.01 -6.59
CA THR A 29 9.86 -18.35 -7.54
C THR A 29 9.76 -19.76 -8.14
N LYS A 30 9.06 -20.70 -7.51
CA LYS A 30 8.90 -22.07 -8.06
C LYS A 30 7.84 -22.22 -9.14
N THR A 31 6.83 -21.36 -9.17
CA THR A 31 5.65 -21.53 -10.04
C THR A 31 5.61 -20.49 -11.16
N LEU A 32 6.25 -19.33 -10.96
CA LEU A 32 6.16 -18.18 -11.85
C LEU A 32 7.51 -17.92 -12.54
N THR A 33 7.77 -18.59 -13.67
CA THR A 33 9.07 -18.47 -14.37
C THR A 33 8.98 -18.05 -15.84
N SER A 34 7.78 -17.87 -16.39
CA SER A 34 7.61 -17.43 -17.79
C SER A 34 7.14 -15.98 -17.87
N GLY A 35 7.96 -15.10 -18.46
CA GLY A 35 7.55 -13.75 -18.87
C GLY A 35 7.70 -12.65 -17.83
N VAL A 36 8.26 -12.93 -16.65
CA VAL A 36 8.50 -11.93 -15.59
C VAL A 36 10.00 -11.72 -15.41
N SER A 37 10.44 -10.47 -15.22
CA SER A 37 11.84 -10.16 -14.96
C SER A 37 12.28 -10.70 -13.59
N PRO A 38 13.58 -11.00 -13.38
CA PRO A 38 14.09 -11.45 -12.08
C PRO A 38 13.74 -10.48 -10.94
N GLU A 39 13.78 -9.18 -11.20
CA GLU A 39 13.43 -8.13 -10.23
C GLU A 39 11.94 -8.12 -9.90
N GLY A 40 11.08 -8.47 -10.87
CA GLY A 40 9.64 -8.59 -10.65
C GLY A 40 9.28 -9.81 -9.81
N ILE A 41 9.99 -10.92 -10.02
CA ILE A 41 9.84 -12.12 -9.19
C ILE A 41 10.30 -11.82 -7.75
N ASP A 42 11.43 -11.13 -7.57
CA ASP A 42 11.94 -10.72 -6.24
C ASP A 42 10.96 -9.78 -5.53
N PHE A 43 10.40 -8.81 -6.26
CA PHE A 43 9.37 -7.92 -5.74
C PHE A 43 8.12 -8.66 -5.24
N LEU A 44 7.64 -9.64 -6.02
CA LEU A 44 6.49 -10.45 -5.65
C LEU A 44 6.77 -11.33 -4.43
N ASP A 45 7.97 -11.91 -4.31
CA ASP A 45 8.33 -12.72 -3.14
C ASP A 45 8.38 -11.87 -1.85
N CYS A 46 8.84 -10.61 -1.96
CA CYS A 46 8.76 -9.65 -0.87
C CYS A 46 7.31 -9.30 -0.47
N LEU A 47 6.42 -9.03 -1.44
CA LEU A 47 5.03 -8.63 -1.17
C LEU A 47 4.18 -9.80 -0.64
N LEU A 48 4.35 -10.98 -1.24
CA LEU A 48 3.56 -12.18 -0.95
C LEU A 48 4.12 -13.00 0.21
N THR A 49 4.84 -12.35 1.13
CA THR A 49 5.28 -13.00 2.37
C THR A 49 4.09 -13.28 3.30
N PHE A 50 4.08 -14.48 3.88
CA PHE A 50 3.04 -14.97 4.79
C PHE A 50 2.93 -14.13 6.08
N ASP A 51 4.05 -13.81 6.72
CA ASP A 51 4.06 -12.99 7.93
C ASP A 51 3.95 -11.51 7.59
N HIS A 52 2.79 -10.94 7.91
CA HIS A 52 2.49 -9.52 7.70
C HIS A 52 3.52 -8.58 8.35
N ARG A 53 4.19 -8.99 9.43
CA ARG A 53 5.22 -8.18 10.12
C ARG A 53 6.50 -8.04 9.30
N THR A 54 6.74 -9.01 8.43
CA THR A 54 7.91 -9.07 7.55
C THR A 54 7.61 -8.54 6.15
N ARG A 55 6.33 -8.27 5.85
CA ARG A 55 5.91 -7.61 4.62
C ARG A 55 6.48 -6.17 4.58
N PRO A 56 6.96 -5.69 3.43
CA PRO A 56 7.36 -4.29 3.30
C PRO A 56 6.16 -3.35 3.45
N THR A 57 6.40 -2.13 3.94
CA THR A 57 5.42 -1.03 3.85
C THR A 57 5.29 -0.55 2.41
N ALA A 58 4.28 0.27 2.11
CA ALA A 58 4.11 0.85 0.79
C ALA A 58 5.36 1.68 0.37
N GLU A 59 5.91 2.48 1.28
CA GLU A 59 7.11 3.29 1.06
C GLU A 59 8.36 2.42 0.77
N GLU A 60 8.56 1.35 1.56
CA GLU A 60 9.65 0.40 1.34
C GLU A 60 9.50 -0.33 -0.02
N ALA A 61 8.26 -0.65 -0.41
CA ALA A 61 7.97 -1.28 -1.68
C ALA A 61 8.20 -0.35 -2.88
N LEU A 62 7.86 0.94 -2.76
CA LEU A 62 8.12 1.95 -3.80
C LEU A 62 9.62 2.14 -4.04
N SER A 63 10.44 1.98 -3.00
CA SER A 63 11.91 2.00 -3.10
C SER A 63 12.52 0.77 -3.78
N HIS A 64 11.72 -0.25 -4.13
CA HIS A 64 12.24 -1.50 -4.69
C HIS A 64 12.83 -1.32 -6.10
N PRO A 65 13.94 -2.01 -6.47
CA PRO A 65 14.56 -1.89 -7.79
C PRO A 65 13.62 -2.11 -8.97
N PHE A 66 12.59 -2.95 -8.79
CA PHE A 66 11.55 -3.19 -9.81
C PHE A 66 10.75 -1.93 -10.17
N LEU A 67 10.48 -1.04 -9.20
CA LEU A 67 9.72 0.19 -9.40
C LEU A 67 10.59 1.42 -9.63
N LYS A 68 11.91 1.26 -9.69
CA LYS A 68 12.88 2.37 -9.79
C LYS A 68 12.59 3.35 -10.93
N THR A 69 12.07 2.89 -12.06
CA THR A 69 11.74 3.74 -13.21
C THR A 69 10.50 4.61 -12.98
N PHE A 70 9.62 4.19 -12.07
CA PHE A 70 8.36 4.87 -11.77
C PHE A 70 8.43 5.67 -10.45
N HIS A 71 9.34 5.32 -9.55
CA HIS A 71 9.45 5.94 -8.25
C HIS A 71 9.85 7.42 -8.35
N ASN A 72 9.01 8.30 -7.80
CA ASN A 72 9.22 9.74 -7.75
C ASN A 72 8.79 10.30 -6.38
N PRO A 73 9.73 10.54 -5.44
CA PRO A 73 9.42 11.06 -4.11
C PRO A 73 8.68 12.40 -4.10
N MET A 74 8.79 13.21 -5.17
CA MET A 74 8.10 14.50 -5.26
C MET A 74 6.63 14.38 -5.67
N ASP A 75 6.24 13.24 -6.25
CA ASP A 75 4.87 12.93 -6.71
C ASP A 75 4.22 11.81 -5.88
N GLU A 76 4.82 11.49 -4.73
CA GLU A 76 4.35 10.46 -3.80
C GLU A 76 4.10 11.10 -2.42
N PRO A 77 3.10 12.00 -2.28
CA PRO A 77 2.85 12.70 -1.03
C PRO A 77 2.37 11.75 0.08
N THR A 78 2.93 11.88 1.27
CA THR A 78 2.44 11.20 2.47
C THR A 78 1.36 12.04 3.14
N LYS A 79 0.26 11.41 3.53
CA LYS A 79 -0.80 12.05 4.32
C LYS A 79 -0.61 11.75 5.80
N GLU A 80 -0.94 12.71 6.66
CA GLU A 80 -1.01 12.48 8.10
C GLU A 80 -2.06 11.40 8.43
N PHE A 81 -1.86 10.73 9.57
CA PHE A 81 -2.77 9.69 10.03
C PHE A 81 -4.19 10.26 10.20
N LEU A 82 -5.15 9.69 9.48
CA LEU A 82 -6.55 10.07 9.62
C LEU A 82 -7.08 9.52 10.95
N VAL A 83 -7.30 10.40 11.93
CA VAL A 83 -8.00 10.05 13.16
C VAL A 83 -9.49 10.12 12.89
N ASP A 84 -10.13 8.96 12.72
CA ASP A 84 -11.58 8.87 12.67
C ASP A 84 -12.14 8.90 14.10
N GLU A 85 -12.68 10.05 14.49
CA GLU A 85 -13.26 10.25 15.82
C GLU A 85 -14.54 9.45 16.08
N HIS A 86 -15.15 8.88 15.04
CA HIS A 86 -16.37 8.08 15.12
C HIS A 86 -16.07 6.58 15.29
N GLN A 87 -14.86 6.12 14.97
CA GLN A 87 -14.50 4.70 14.96
C GLN A 87 -14.66 4.00 16.31
N ALA A 88 -14.40 4.71 17.42
CA ALA A 88 -14.49 4.16 18.78
C ALA A 88 -15.86 4.39 19.45
N LYS A 89 -16.76 5.14 18.82
CA LYS A 89 -18.05 5.56 19.39
C LYS A 89 -19.17 4.67 18.86
N VAL A 90 -20.18 4.41 19.69
CA VAL A 90 -21.38 3.68 19.30
C VAL A 90 -22.52 4.67 19.14
N TYR A 91 -23.12 4.69 17.96
CA TYR A 91 -24.24 5.57 17.62
C TYR A 91 -25.46 4.77 17.21
N SER A 92 -26.64 5.30 17.52
CA SER A 92 -27.91 4.84 16.96
C SER A 92 -28.02 5.21 15.47
N THR A 93 -28.97 4.59 14.77
CA THR A 93 -29.24 4.91 13.36
C THR A 93 -29.65 6.38 13.17
N ALA A 94 -30.33 7.00 14.14
CA ALA A 94 -30.74 8.39 14.04
C ALA A 94 -29.54 9.35 14.11
N GLU A 95 -28.62 9.09 15.04
CA GLU A 95 -27.39 9.89 15.21
C GLU A 95 -26.47 9.75 13.99
N TRP A 96 -26.31 8.52 13.46
CA TRP A 96 -25.54 8.31 12.23
C TRP A 96 -26.11 9.09 11.05
N LYS A 97 -27.43 9.14 10.90
CA LYS A 97 -28.08 9.94 9.85
C LYS A 97 -27.76 11.42 9.99
N SER A 98 -27.79 11.96 11.21
CA SER A 98 -27.46 13.36 11.47
C SER A 98 -25.99 13.66 11.17
N ILE A 99 -25.05 12.81 11.59
CA ILE A 99 -23.62 12.96 11.33
C ILE A 99 -23.35 12.95 9.82
N ILE A 100 -23.89 11.95 9.11
CA ILE A 100 -23.71 11.85 7.65
C ILE A 100 -24.32 13.05 6.94
N TRP A 101 -25.49 13.51 7.37
CA TRP A 101 -26.13 14.69 6.80
C TRP A 101 -25.26 15.94 6.96
N GLN A 102 -24.69 16.15 8.15
CA GLN A 102 -23.77 17.26 8.40
C GLN A 102 -22.52 17.18 7.51
N MET A 103 -21.93 15.99 7.34
CA MET A 103 -20.77 15.81 6.44
C MET A 103 -21.09 16.17 4.99
N ILE A 104 -22.32 15.92 4.52
CA ILE A 104 -22.77 16.30 3.18
C ILE A 104 -22.89 17.83 3.07
N GLU A 105 -23.45 18.50 4.08
CA GLU A 105 -23.60 19.96 4.09
C GLU A 105 -22.24 20.68 4.15
N GLU A 106 -21.27 20.11 4.87
CA GLU A 106 -19.92 20.66 5.01
C GLU A 106 -18.99 20.33 3.82
N PHE A 107 -19.41 19.43 2.93
CA PHE A 107 -18.58 19.03 1.79
C PHE A 107 -18.34 20.19 0.84
N VAL A 108 -17.07 20.57 0.68
CA VAL A 108 -16.63 21.53 -0.33
C VAL A 108 -15.98 20.76 -1.47
N PRO A 109 -16.53 20.81 -2.71
CA PRO A 109 -15.92 20.14 -3.85
C PRO A 109 -14.53 20.72 -4.11
N PRO A 110 -13.55 19.88 -4.47
CA PRO A 110 -12.23 20.36 -4.83
C PRO A 110 -12.29 21.24 -6.10
N SER A 111 -11.38 22.21 -6.17
CA SER A 111 -11.40 23.26 -7.20
C SER A 111 -11.32 22.74 -8.63
N TRP A 112 -10.67 21.60 -8.85
CA TRP A 112 -10.46 20.98 -10.17
C TRP A 112 -11.72 20.35 -10.78
N ILE A 113 -12.85 20.34 -10.08
CA ILE A 113 -14.13 19.80 -10.60
C ILE A 113 -14.83 20.77 -11.56
N ASN A 114 -14.49 22.07 -11.53
CA ASN A 114 -15.14 23.09 -12.38
C ASN A 114 -14.30 23.49 -13.60
N ASP A 115 -13.16 22.83 -13.84
CA ASP A 115 -12.34 23.09 -15.01
C ASP A 115 -13.02 22.36 -16.20
N GLU A 116 -13.94 23.06 -16.90
CA GLU A 116 -14.64 22.59 -18.12
C GLU A 116 -13.70 22.33 -19.32
N ASP A 117 -12.38 22.32 -19.12
CA ASP A 117 -11.37 22.35 -20.19
C ASP A 117 -10.96 20.95 -20.72
N ASP A 118 -11.46 19.84 -20.16
CA ASP A 118 -11.08 18.48 -20.57
C ASP A 118 -12.15 17.70 -21.36
N ILE A 119 -13.31 18.30 -21.68
CA ILE A 119 -14.24 17.75 -22.68
C ILE A 119 -13.85 18.34 -24.05
N ALA A 120 -12.73 17.88 -24.59
CA ALA A 120 -12.51 18.01 -26.02
C ALA A 120 -13.55 17.10 -26.72
N ASP A 121 -14.56 17.73 -27.33
CA ASP A 121 -15.46 17.08 -28.29
C ASP A 121 -14.61 16.41 -29.39
N ASP A 122 -14.60 15.08 -29.44
CA ASP A 122 -14.17 14.27 -30.59
C ASP A 122 -15.41 13.57 -31.20
#